data_AF-A9BM87-F1
#
_entry.id   AF-A9BM87-F1
#
_cell.length_a   1.000
_cell.length_b   1.000
_cell.length_c   1.000
_cell.angle_alpha   90.00
_cell.angle_beta   90.00
_cell.angle_gamma   90.00
#
_symmetry.space_group_name_H-M   'P 1'
#
loop_
_entity.id
_entity.type
_entity.pdbx_description
1 polymer ?
#
loop_
_entity_poly.entity_id
_entity_poly.type
_entity_poly.pdbx_seq_one_letter_code
_entity_poly.pdbx_strand_id
1 'polypeptide(L)'
;MEIRPIRTEQDYRTALTEISQLIDKDPASGTPDGDRLDILGTLVEAYEARHYPIAPPDPIDALRLLMESRGMTVKDLVPYIGQTNRIYEILNRSRPLTLNMLYRLHDLGIPAESLLSRPRTAASESHG
;
A
#
# COMPACT_ATOMS: atom_id res chain seq x y z
N MET A 1 18.86 -2.81 30.15
CA MET A 1 17.90 -2.24 29.20
C MET A 1 16.64 -3.11 29.26
N GLU A 2 15.52 -2.57 29.72
CA GLU A 2 14.24 -3.32 29.71
C GLU A 2 13.48 -2.95 28.44
N ILE A 3 13.47 -3.86 27.46
CA ILE A 3 12.65 -3.74 26.25
C ILE A 3 11.43 -4.64 26.41
N ARG A 4 10.24 -4.09 26.13
CA ARG A 4 8.97 -4.81 26.29
C ARG A 4 8.35 -5.12 24.92
N PRO A 5 7.72 -6.29 24.75
CA PRO A 5 6.97 -6.59 23.54
C PRO A 5 5.82 -5.60 23.33
N ILE A 6 5.56 -5.22 22.08
CA ILE A 6 4.38 -4.43 21.69
C ILE A 6 3.20 -5.38 21.51
N ARG A 7 2.22 -5.34 22.42
CA ARG A 7 1.02 -6.20 22.37
C ARG A 7 -0.27 -5.42 22.24
N THR A 8 -0.27 -4.18 22.68
CA THR A 8 -1.43 -3.30 22.69
C THR A 8 -1.16 -2.01 21.92
N GLU A 9 -2.23 -1.33 21.55
CA GLU A 9 -2.17 0.00 20.93
C GLU A 9 -1.42 1.02 21.80
N GLN A 10 -1.53 0.89 23.13
CA GLN A 10 -0.82 1.75 24.06
C GLN A 10 0.69 1.49 24.04
N ASP A 11 1.12 0.23 23.98
CA ASP A 11 2.53 -0.13 23.83
C ASP A 11 3.08 0.44 22.52
N TYR A 12 2.29 0.34 21.44
CA TYR A 12 2.65 0.83 20.11
C TYR A 12 2.86 2.34 20.10
N ARG A 13 1.91 3.11 20.65
CA ARG A 13 2.04 4.58 20.75
C ARG A 13 3.21 5.01 21.63
N THR A 14 3.47 4.27 22.70
CA THR A 14 4.62 4.52 23.58
C THR A 14 5.93 4.31 22.82
N ALA A 15 6.04 3.19 22.08
CA ALA A 15 7.20 2.89 21.25
C ALA A 15 7.42 3.95 20.16
N LEU A 16 6.37 4.40 19.48
CA LEU A 16 6.47 5.49 18.48
C LEU A 16 6.97 6.80 19.08
N THR A 17 6.47 7.16 20.26
CA THR A 17 6.92 8.38 20.96
C THR A 17 8.40 8.30 21.30
N GLU A 18 8.85 7.12 21.74
CA GLU A 18 10.23 6.88 22.10
C GLU A 18 11.17 6.86 20.88
N ILE A 19 10.74 6.21 19.79
CA ILE A 19 11.44 6.26 18.50
C ILE A 19 11.60 7.70 18.04
N SER A 20 10.54 8.52 18.09
CA SER A 20 10.61 9.94 17.70
C SER A 20 11.68 10.68 18.50
N GLN A 21 11.71 10.49 19.83
CA GLN A 21 12.71 11.12 20.70
C GLN A 21 14.14 10.63 20.42
N LEU A 22 14.30 9.37 20.02
CA LEU A 22 15.60 8.81 19.65
C LEU A 22 16.05 9.36 18.29
N ILE A 23 15.17 9.45 17.30
CA ILE A 23 15.47 10.06 15.99
C ILE A 23 15.90 11.52 16.17
N ASP A 24 15.21 12.29 17.02
CA ASP A 24 15.55 13.69 17.30
C ASP A 24 16.95 13.86 17.91
N LYS A 25 17.49 12.82 18.56
CA LYS A 25 18.84 12.80 19.13
C LYS A 25 19.92 12.36 18.14
N ASP A 26 19.53 11.80 17.00
CA ASP A 26 20.43 11.27 15.96
C ASP A 26 21.58 10.38 16.53
N PRO A 27 21.28 9.32 17.28
CA PRO A 27 22.29 8.48 17.89
C PRO A 27 23.05 7.69 16.83
N ALA A 28 24.37 7.59 16.98
CA ALA A 28 25.18 6.74 16.12
C ALA A 28 24.83 5.25 16.31
N SER A 29 24.90 4.48 15.24
CA SER A 29 24.73 3.03 15.28
C SER A 29 25.75 2.36 16.21
N GLY A 30 25.34 1.30 16.91
CA GLY A 30 26.18 0.61 17.89
C GLY A 30 26.34 1.33 19.23
N THR A 31 25.68 2.48 19.41
CA THR A 31 25.50 3.09 20.74
C THR A 31 24.26 2.50 21.42
N PRO A 32 24.13 2.57 22.75
CA PRO A 32 22.95 2.06 23.45
C PRO A 32 21.63 2.67 22.96
N ASP A 33 21.63 3.96 22.58
CA ASP A 33 20.44 4.64 22.04
C ASP A 33 20.19 4.26 20.57
N GLY A 34 21.25 4.04 19.78
CA GLY A 34 21.13 3.53 18.40
C GLY A 34 20.58 2.10 18.36
N ASP A 35 21.15 1.20 19.15
CA ASP A 35 20.67 -0.19 19.28
C ASP A 35 19.21 -0.21 19.79
N ARG A 36 18.84 0.74 20.66
CA ARG A 36 17.45 0.90 21.13
C ARG A 36 16.52 1.25 20.00
N LEU A 37 16.91 2.23 19.18
CA LEU A 37 16.13 2.70 18.05
C LEU A 37 15.89 1.55 17.06
N ASP A 38 16.93 0.78 16.74
CA ASP A 38 16.85 -0.38 15.85
C ASP A 38 15.88 -1.46 16.38
N ILE A 39 15.97 -1.79 17.67
CA ILE A 39 15.10 -2.80 18.28
C ILE A 39 13.65 -2.32 18.32
N LEU A 40 13.41 -1.07 18.74
CA LEU A 40 12.05 -0.52 18.79
C LEU A 40 11.43 -0.44 17.40
N GLY A 41 12.20 -0.01 16.39
CA GLY A 41 11.76 0.00 14.99
C GLY A 41 11.32 -1.38 14.54
N THR A 42 12.13 -2.41 14.81
CA THR A 42 11.81 -3.81 14.49
C THR A 42 10.51 -4.29 15.18
N LEU A 43 10.31 -3.92 16.46
CA LEU A 43 9.10 -4.30 17.20
C LEU A 43 7.85 -3.59 16.67
N VAL A 44 7.98 -2.32 16.31
CA VAL A 44 6.91 -1.52 15.69
C VAL A 44 6.51 -2.13 14.35
N GLU A 45 7.47 -2.40 13.47
CA GLU A 45 7.21 -3.04 12.17
C GLU A 45 6.46 -4.37 12.33
N ALA A 46 6.90 -5.21 13.27
CA ALA A 46 6.25 -6.49 13.54
C ALA A 46 4.81 -6.35 14.08
N TYR A 47 4.53 -5.28 14.84
CA TYR A 47 3.18 -4.97 15.31
C TYR A 47 2.31 -4.43 14.16
N GLU A 48 2.82 -3.49 13.37
CA GLU A 48 2.12 -2.88 12.23
C GLU A 48 1.76 -3.93 11.18
N ALA A 49 2.67 -4.85 10.84
CA ALA A 49 2.40 -5.93 9.89
C ALA A 49 1.18 -6.80 10.27
N ARG A 50 0.85 -6.88 11.57
CA ARG A 50 -0.29 -7.66 12.09
C ARG A 50 -1.57 -6.83 12.21
N HIS A 51 -1.45 -5.54 12.56
CA HIS A 51 -2.60 -4.70 12.93
C HIS A 51 -2.99 -3.70 11.84
N TYR A 52 -2.04 -3.28 11.01
CA TYR A 52 -2.21 -2.34 9.91
C TYR A 52 -1.67 -2.94 8.61
N PRO A 53 -2.22 -4.08 8.15
CA PRO A 53 -1.80 -4.67 6.89
C PRO A 53 -2.01 -3.65 5.76
N ILE A 54 -0.95 -3.37 5.00
CA ILE A 54 -1.03 -2.52 3.82
C ILE A 54 -1.90 -3.28 2.80
N ALA A 55 -3.14 -2.85 2.65
CA ALA A 55 -4.00 -3.40 1.63
C ALA A 55 -3.33 -3.14 0.26
N PRO A 56 -3.22 -4.16 -0.60
CA PRO A 56 -2.72 -3.95 -1.95
C PRO A 56 -3.56 -2.87 -2.66
N PRO A 57 -2.93 -2.05 -3.52
CA PRO A 57 -3.64 -0.98 -4.19
C PRO A 57 -4.78 -1.57 -5.02
N ASP A 58 -5.91 -0.86 -5.01
CA ASP A 58 -7.04 -1.17 -5.89
C ASP A 58 -6.54 -1.30 -7.34
N PRO A 59 -7.02 -2.29 -8.12
CA PRO A 59 -6.51 -2.56 -9.47
C PRO A 59 -6.59 -1.34 -10.40
N ILE A 60 -7.59 -0.47 -10.19
CA ILE A 60 -7.79 0.73 -10.99
C ILE A 60 -6.80 1.82 -10.58
N ASP A 61 -6.48 1.93 -9.29
CA ASP A 61 -5.45 2.85 -8.82
C ASP A 61 -4.06 2.40 -9.28
N ALA A 62 -3.76 1.10 -9.25
CA ALA A 62 -2.53 0.55 -9.82
C ALA A 62 -2.42 0.85 -11.33
N LEU A 63 -3.51 0.71 -12.07
CA LEU A 63 -3.57 1.07 -13.49
C LEU A 63 -3.34 2.58 -13.72
N ARG A 64 -3.95 3.45 -12.91
CA ARG A 64 -3.75 4.90 -13.00
C ARG A 64 -2.31 5.30 -12.73
N LEU A 65 -1.71 4.75 -11.68
CA LEU A 65 -0.31 5.01 -11.33
C LEU A 65 0.64 4.57 -12.45
N LEU A 66 0.33 3.43 -13.08
CA LEU A 66 1.08 2.99 -14.25
C LEU A 66 0.93 3.97 -15.42
N MET A 67 -0.29 4.42 -15.69
CA MET A 67 -0.54 5.41 -16.74
C MET A 67 0.22 6.71 -16.49
N GLU A 68 0.20 7.21 -15.25
CA GLU A 68 0.91 8.43 -14.85
C GLU A 68 2.43 8.26 -14.99
N SER A 69 3.00 7.21 -14.39
CA SER A 69 4.45 6.96 -14.41
C SER A 69 5.02 6.73 -15.80
N ARG A 70 4.21 6.24 -16.75
CA ARG A 70 4.62 5.96 -18.13
C ARG A 70 4.07 6.94 -19.16
N GLY A 71 3.34 7.98 -18.72
CA GLY A 71 2.68 8.94 -19.62
C GLY A 71 1.67 8.30 -20.59
N MET A 72 1.05 7.17 -20.21
CA MET A 72 0.11 6.45 -21.07
C MET A 72 -1.24 7.14 -21.11
N THR A 73 -1.87 7.08 -22.28
CA THR A 73 -3.22 7.58 -22.51
C THR A 73 -4.24 6.45 -22.53
N VAL A 74 -5.53 6.79 -22.52
CA VAL A 74 -6.62 5.82 -22.71
C VAL A 74 -6.48 5.04 -24.02
N LYS A 75 -5.92 5.64 -25.07
CA LYS A 75 -5.73 4.95 -26.37
C LYS A 75 -4.73 3.80 -26.24
N ASP A 76 -3.73 3.94 -25.38
CA ASP A 76 -2.69 2.92 -25.17
C ASP A 76 -3.21 1.70 -24.39
N LEU A 77 -4.37 1.84 -23.72
CA LEU A 77 -5.04 0.74 -23.02
C LEU A 77 -5.92 -0.15 -23.92
N VAL A 78 -6.14 0.25 -25.18
CA VAL A 78 -7.02 -0.48 -26.11
C VAL A 78 -6.60 -1.95 -26.32
N PRO A 79 -5.31 -2.30 -26.47
CA PRO A 79 -4.89 -3.70 -26.62
C PRO A 79 -5.22 -4.57 -25.39
N TYR A 80 -5.20 -3.97 -24.20
CA TYR A 80 -5.34 -4.67 -22.92
C TYR A 80 -6.79 -4.77 -22.46
N ILE A 81 -7.58 -3.73 -22.70
CA ILE A 81 -8.94 -3.58 -22.17
C ILE A 81 -10.01 -3.61 -23.27
N GLY A 82 -9.71 -3.11 -24.46
CA GLY A 82 -10.64 -3.01 -25.59
C GLY A 82 -11.08 -1.57 -25.86
N GLN A 83 -12.35 -1.37 -26.21
CA GLN A 83 -12.84 -0.06 -26.66
C GLN A 83 -12.70 1.04 -25.58
N THR A 84 -12.49 2.28 -26.03
CA THR A 84 -12.31 3.46 -25.16
C THR A 84 -13.44 3.67 -24.16
N ASN A 85 -14.70 3.48 -24.57
CA ASN A 85 -15.85 3.59 -23.67
C ASN A 85 -15.74 2.63 -22.48
N ARG A 86 -15.36 1.38 -22.75
CA ARG A 86 -15.14 0.36 -21.71
C ARG A 86 -13.97 0.71 -20.80
N ILE A 87 -12.91 1.31 -21.33
CA ILE A 87 -11.78 1.79 -20.53
C ILE A 87 -12.23 2.87 -19.56
N TYR A 88 -13.01 3.87 -20.01
CA TYR A 88 -13.56 4.90 -19.13
C TYR A 88 -14.50 4.31 -18.07
N GLU A 89 -15.36 3.35 -18.41
CA GLU A 89 -16.21 2.65 -17.44
C GLU A 89 -15.39 1.95 -16.35
N ILE A 90 -14.28 1.30 -16.73
CA ILE A 90 -13.38 0.62 -15.79
C ILE A 90 -12.62 1.62 -14.93
N LEU A 91 -12.07 2.68 -15.51
CA LEU A 91 -11.40 3.74 -14.76
C LEU A 91 -12.37 4.41 -13.77
N ASN A 92 -13.62 4.60 -14.17
CA ASN A 92 -14.67 5.15 -13.30
C ASN A 92 -15.30 4.12 -12.35
N ARG A 93 -14.81 2.88 -12.34
CA ARG A 93 -15.31 1.77 -11.50
C ARG A 93 -16.78 1.43 -11.72
N SER A 94 -17.37 1.86 -12.82
CA SER A 94 -18.75 1.49 -13.20
C SER A 94 -18.82 0.12 -13.85
N ARG A 95 -17.67 -0.41 -14.30
CA ARG A 95 -17.53 -1.78 -14.80
C ARG A 95 -16.31 -2.48 -14.16
N PRO A 96 -16.44 -3.73 -13.70
CA PRO A 96 -15.28 -4.48 -13.20
C PRO A 96 -14.36 -4.95 -14.35
N LEU A 97 -13.08 -5.13 -14.03
CA LEU A 97 -12.14 -5.84 -14.88
C LEU A 97 -12.54 -7.33 -14.98
N THR A 98 -12.40 -7.92 -16.17
CA THR A 98 -12.55 -9.38 -16.34
C THR A 98 -11.21 -10.06 -16.16
N LEU A 99 -11.21 -11.36 -15.85
CA LEU A 99 -9.98 -12.13 -15.63
C LEU A 99 -9.00 -12.06 -16.81
N ASN A 100 -9.50 -12.12 -18.05
CA ASN A 100 -8.67 -11.94 -19.25
C ASN A 100 -8.02 -10.55 -19.34
N MET A 101 -8.67 -9.51 -18.82
CA MET A 101 -8.08 -8.17 -18.76
C MET A 101 -7.00 -8.09 -17.71
N LEU A 102 -7.19 -8.75 -16.55
CA LEU A 102 -6.17 -8.83 -15.51
C LEU A 102 -4.89 -9.48 -16.04
N TYR A 103 -4.99 -10.59 -16.78
CA TYR A 103 -3.81 -11.21 -17.40
C TYR A 103 -3.09 -10.26 -18.37
N ARG A 104 -3.83 -9.56 -19.23
CA ARG A 104 -3.24 -8.58 -20.16
C ARG A 104 -2.59 -7.40 -19.43
N LEU A 105 -3.20 -6.92 -18.36
CA LEU A 105 -2.64 -5.85 -17.52
C LEU A 105 -1.43 -6.32 -16.71
N HIS A 106 -1.37 -7.60 -16.35
CA HIS A 106 -0.19 -8.20 -15.76
C HIS A 106 0.97 -8.24 -16.77
N ASP A 107 0.71 -8.60 -18.03
CA ASP A 107 1.70 -8.56 -19.11
C ASP A 107 2.22 -7.12 -19.37
N LEU A 108 1.41 -6.11 -19.04
CA LEU A 108 1.81 -4.70 -19.08
C LEU A 108 2.71 -4.28 -17.92
N GLY A 109 2.87 -5.15 -16.92
CA GLY A 109 3.75 -4.97 -15.76
C GLY A 109 3.03 -4.53 -14.48
N ILE A 110 1.70 -4.70 -14.38
CA ILE A 110 0.99 -4.50 -13.11
C ILE A 110 1.09 -5.81 -12.29
N PRO A 111 1.59 -5.78 -11.04
CA PRO A 111 1.70 -6.96 -10.20
C PRO A 111 0.34 -7.66 -10.00
N ALA A 112 0.36 -8.99 -9.96
CA ALA A 112 -0.85 -9.79 -9.81
C ALA A 112 -1.59 -9.46 -8.51
N GLU A 113 -0.87 -9.19 -7.43
CA GLU A 113 -1.40 -8.84 -6.11
C GLU A 113 -2.23 -7.54 -6.19
N SER A 114 -1.76 -6.56 -6.95
CA SER A 114 -2.49 -5.31 -7.20
C SER A 114 -3.74 -5.53 -8.06
N LEU A 115 -3.72 -6.50 -8.97
CA LEU A 115 -4.83 -6.79 -9.89
C LEU A 115 -5.93 -7.67 -9.28
N LEU A 116 -5.56 -8.55 -8.34
CA LEU A 116 -6.46 -9.47 -7.66
C LEU A 116 -7.17 -8.84 -6.45
N SER A 117 -6.78 -7.62 -6.10
CA SER A 117 -7.39 -6.83 -5.03
C SER A 117 -8.84 -6.49 -5.36
N ARG A 118 -9.73 -6.59 -4.36
CA ARG A 118 -11.15 -6.30 -4.57
C ARG A 118 -11.30 -4.80 -4.87
N PRO A 119 -11.95 -4.40 -5.99
CA PRO A 119 -12.08 -2.99 -6.31
C PRO A 119 -12.80 -2.24 -5.19
N ARG A 120 -12.28 -1.07 -4.78
CA ARG A 120 -12.95 -0.15 -3.87
C ARG A 120 -14.26 0.28 -4.54
N THR A 121 -15.38 -0.22 -4.04
CA THR A 121 -16.69 0.21 -4.52
C THR A 121 -16.94 1.63 -4.04
N ALA A 122 -17.43 2.49 -4.94
CA ALA A 122 -17.76 3.90 -4.67
C ALA A 122 -18.84 4.10 -3.57
N ALA A 123 -19.40 3.02 -3.02
CA ALA A 123 -20.40 3.05 -1.96
C ALA A 123 -19.81 2.89 -0.54
N SER A 124 -18.48 2.88 -0.40
CA SER A 124 -17.82 2.64 0.90
C SER A 124 -17.41 3.92 1.63
N GLU A 125 -17.56 5.10 1.02
CA GLU A 125 -17.27 6.40 1.63
C GLU A 125 -18.49 7.02 2.34
N SER A 126 -19.35 6.19 2.91
CA SER A 126 -20.44 6.64 3.78
C SER A 126 -20.41 5.89 5.11
N HIS A 127 -19.36 6.13 5.89
CA HIS A 127 -19.29 5.92 7.34
C HIS A 127 -18.29 6.98 7.83
N GLY A 128 -18.54 7.83 8.81
CA GLY A 128 -19.59 7.98 9.83
C GLY A 128 -19.01 8.91 10.88
#